data_AF-A0A537UBX1-F1
#
_entry.id   AF-A0A537UBX1-F1
#
_cell.length_a   1.000
_cell.length_b   1.000
_cell.length_c   1.000
_cell.angle_alpha   90.00
_cell.angle_beta   90.00
_cell.angle_gamma   90.00
#
_symmetry.space_group_name_H-M   'P 1'
#
loop_
_entity.id
_entity.type
_entity.pdbx_description
1 polymer ?
#
loop_
_entity_poly.entity_id
_entity_poly.type
_entity_poly.pdbx_seq_one_letter_code
_entity_poly.pdbx_strand_id
1 'polypeptide(L)'
;MRALKIAGAATAAVIVVLALLLIIGIPSGFLSSEIQARVERETGYRLTISGATKIGLWPKLNVTLTDVTLENPKDPETSNRLTVGRVQADMTLASVWSGHPQITELVIARPVLYHPLLRERTRVPNPSARPTTSPSERDSNALAIDRVTVTDGTLVTFNLRDRVENRITGINADATIADRKIKITGNARASEHPLKFEVKATAPHPPVERQNMPVELALDAPGVLQAPLSAKAEVRLNGSVVMINGVTGTLGDDAFNGWASVDIESKPLVKVDLDFQRLGVATSKAPASSGSTGAQPWSNATIDLNGMNYVDAQVRISAAELNLGDTRFAPVAIDVALAGGVLRCGFPNLGAYGGQVSGQLIVDASRGEPIYALTSDLVGVRALPLLQSAADFDKLDGKLQAKIGVRSNGNSQRAIMSNLGGTVFANFQDGTIRGLNVARMIRSLTSGPLSGWQETREEATDLSQLSASFRVERGQATTNDLNL
;
A
#
# COMPACT_ATOMS: atom_id res chain seq x y z
N MET A 1 -2.74 5.23 -22.50
CA MET A 1 -1.51 6.05 -22.52
C MET A 1 -1.36 6.94 -21.26
N ARG A 2 -1.12 6.38 -20.05
CA ARG A 2 -0.82 7.20 -18.84
C ARG A 2 0.33 6.71 -17.96
N ALA A 3 0.73 5.44 -18.05
CA ALA A 3 2.10 5.03 -17.71
C ALA A 3 3.15 5.79 -18.56
N LEU A 4 2.71 6.35 -19.68
CA LEU A 4 3.46 7.27 -20.54
C LEU A 4 3.67 8.68 -19.94
N LYS A 5 3.19 9.02 -18.73
CA LYS A 5 3.37 10.38 -18.17
C LYS A 5 4.68 10.54 -17.38
N ILE A 6 5.16 9.47 -16.73
CA ILE A 6 6.53 9.41 -16.20
C ILE A 6 7.51 9.19 -17.36
N ALA A 7 7.10 8.41 -18.37
CA ALA A 7 7.80 8.36 -19.64
C ALA A 7 7.81 9.74 -20.30
N GLY A 8 6.73 10.53 -20.26
CA GLY A 8 6.58 11.81 -20.97
C GLY A 8 7.62 12.87 -20.59
N ALA A 9 8.21 12.76 -19.40
CA ALA A 9 9.36 13.56 -19.00
C ALA A 9 10.67 13.11 -19.62
N ALA A 10 10.90 11.79 -19.66
CA ALA A 10 12.01 11.20 -20.40
C ALA A 10 11.81 11.43 -21.90
N THR A 11 10.61 11.25 -22.45
CA THR A 11 10.24 11.55 -23.83
C THR A 11 10.42 13.03 -24.14
N ALA A 12 10.02 13.94 -23.24
CA ALA A 12 10.27 15.37 -23.42
C ALA A 12 11.76 15.71 -23.40
N ALA A 13 12.53 15.19 -22.43
CA ALA A 13 13.99 15.31 -22.38
C ALA A 13 14.68 14.71 -23.62
N VAL A 14 14.10 13.66 -24.19
CA VAL A 14 14.58 12.99 -25.39
C VAL A 14 14.23 13.79 -26.64
N ILE A 15 13.00 14.33 -26.74
CA ILE A 15 12.55 15.25 -27.79
C ILE A 15 13.39 16.54 -27.76
N VAL A 16 13.79 17.01 -26.57
CA VAL A 16 14.76 18.12 -26.39
C VAL A 16 16.08 17.80 -27.07
N VAL A 17 16.66 16.64 -26.76
CA VAL A 17 17.95 16.22 -27.30
C VAL A 17 17.84 16.04 -28.83
N LEU A 18 16.72 15.54 -29.33
CA LEU A 18 16.45 15.34 -30.76
C LEU A 18 16.25 16.65 -31.53
N ALA A 19 15.59 17.64 -30.93
CA ALA A 19 15.48 18.98 -31.50
C ALA A 19 16.81 19.77 -31.40
N LEU A 20 17.69 19.48 -30.42
CA LEU A 20 19.09 19.96 -30.43
C LEU A 20 19.90 19.36 -31.59
N LEU A 21 19.66 18.09 -31.94
CA LEU A 21 20.35 17.37 -33.04
C LEU A 21 19.95 17.84 -34.44
N LEU A 22 18.69 18.23 -34.64
CA LEU A 22 18.20 18.76 -35.93
C LEU A 22 18.76 20.16 -36.26
N ILE A 23 19.47 20.80 -35.32
CA ILE A 23 19.96 22.18 -35.40
C ILE A 23 21.51 22.22 -35.30
N ILE A 24 22.20 21.18 -35.77
CA ILE A 24 23.67 21.23 -35.92
C ILE A 24 24.00 22.21 -37.07
N GLY A 25 24.13 23.49 -36.71
CA GLY A 25 24.46 24.59 -37.63
C GLY A 25 24.09 26.01 -37.18
N ILE A 26 23.39 26.23 -36.05
CA ILE A 26 22.88 27.57 -35.67
C ILE A 26 23.30 27.95 -34.22
N PRO A 27 23.67 29.23 -33.95
CA PRO A 27 24.10 29.70 -32.63
C PRO A 27 23.09 29.47 -31.49
N SER A 28 23.63 29.27 -30.28
CA SER A 28 22.99 28.81 -29.03
C SER A 28 21.76 29.58 -28.50
N GLY A 29 21.37 30.70 -29.12
CA GLY A 29 20.21 31.51 -28.71
C GLY A 29 18.86 31.08 -29.30
N PHE A 30 18.86 30.29 -30.39
CA PHE A 30 17.64 29.87 -31.11
C PHE A 30 17.19 28.42 -30.80
N LEU A 31 17.96 27.66 -30.01
CA LEU A 31 17.71 26.23 -29.80
C LEU A 31 16.57 25.97 -28.81
N SER A 32 16.36 26.81 -27.80
CA SER A 32 15.37 26.54 -26.73
C SER A 32 13.92 26.64 -27.22
N SER A 33 13.56 27.62 -28.04
CA SER A 33 12.16 27.85 -28.44
C SER A 33 11.58 26.75 -29.33
N GLU A 34 12.38 26.19 -30.24
CA GLU A 34 11.91 25.14 -31.16
C GLU A 34 11.72 23.80 -30.43
N ILE A 35 12.62 23.51 -29.50
CA ILE A 35 12.51 22.36 -28.58
C ILE A 35 11.24 22.47 -27.73
N GLN A 36 11.00 23.65 -27.14
CA GLN A 36 9.83 23.90 -26.31
C GLN A 36 8.54 23.70 -27.12
N ALA A 37 8.49 24.26 -28.33
CA ALA A 37 7.36 24.12 -29.24
C ALA A 37 7.11 22.66 -29.66
N ARG A 38 8.17 21.87 -29.87
CA ARG A 38 8.06 20.45 -30.23
C ARG A 38 7.55 19.60 -29.07
N VAL A 39 8.11 19.80 -27.87
CA VAL A 39 7.67 19.10 -26.66
C VAL A 39 6.23 19.44 -26.32
N GLU A 40 5.84 20.72 -26.43
CA GLU A 40 4.45 21.14 -26.19
C GLU A 40 3.50 20.52 -27.21
N ARG A 41 3.91 20.42 -28.48
CA ARG A 41 3.11 19.81 -29.55
C ARG A 41 2.94 18.30 -29.40
N GLU A 42 4.00 17.58 -28.98
CA GLU A 42 3.99 16.11 -28.91
C GLU A 42 3.51 15.58 -27.55
N THR A 43 3.81 16.27 -26.45
CA THR A 43 3.49 15.81 -25.09
C THR A 43 2.34 16.60 -24.44
N GLY A 44 2.03 17.79 -24.94
CA GLY A 44 1.08 18.72 -24.31
C GLY A 44 1.63 19.46 -23.08
N TYR A 45 2.91 19.25 -22.72
CA TYR A 45 3.57 19.95 -21.62
C TYR A 45 4.47 21.06 -22.14
N ARG A 46 4.45 22.20 -21.46
CA ARG A 46 5.42 23.25 -21.68
C ARG A 46 6.71 22.86 -20.98
N LEU A 47 7.77 22.84 -21.76
CA LEU A 47 9.12 22.69 -21.26
C LEU A 47 9.73 24.09 -21.07
N THR A 48 10.46 24.28 -19.99
CA THR A 48 11.27 25.47 -19.75
C THR A 48 12.68 25.01 -19.37
N ILE A 49 13.70 25.57 -20.01
CA ILE A 49 15.10 25.31 -19.72
C ILE A 49 15.67 26.61 -19.17
N SER A 50 15.90 26.67 -17.87
CA SER A 50 16.36 27.90 -17.20
C SER A 50 17.87 27.95 -17.02
N GLY A 51 18.55 26.80 -17.13
CA GLY A 51 20.00 26.69 -16.93
C GLY A 51 20.80 26.61 -18.23
N ALA A 52 22.08 26.25 -18.10
CA ALA A 52 22.99 26.14 -19.22
C ALA A 52 22.81 24.81 -20.00
N THR A 53 22.95 24.91 -21.32
CA THR A 53 23.05 23.75 -22.23
C THR A 53 24.50 23.55 -22.62
N LYS A 54 25.05 22.36 -22.36
CA LYS A 54 26.41 21.96 -22.77
C LYS A 54 26.32 20.81 -23.76
N ILE A 55 27.08 20.90 -24.84
CA ILE A 55 27.19 19.85 -25.86
C ILE A 55 28.68 19.53 -25.99
N GLY A 56 29.05 18.28 -25.73
CA GLY A 56 30.38 17.75 -25.99
C GLY A 56 30.32 16.76 -27.15
N LEU A 57 31.28 16.84 -28.06
CA LEU A 57 31.24 16.18 -29.36
C LEU A 57 32.25 15.03 -29.49
N TRP A 58 33.12 14.82 -28.50
CA TRP A 58 34.21 13.84 -28.58
C TRP A 58 34.53 13.26 -27.18
N PRO A 59 34.76 11.94 -27.03
CA PRO A 59 34.73 10.86 -28.05
C PRO A 59 33.32 10.34 -28.38
N LYS A 60 32.32 10.64 -27.55
CA LYS A 60 30.89 10.43 -27.82
C LYS A 60 30.14 11.74 -27.73
N LEU A 61 28.98 11.84 -28.39
CA LEU A 61 28.14 13.02 -28.28
C LEU A 61 27.45 12.99 -26.90
N ASN A 62 27.68 14.00 -26.08
CA ASN A 62 26.95 14.18 -24.82
C ASN A 62 26.22 15.52 -24.83
N VAL A 63 24.96 15.49 -24.39
CA VAL A 63 24.11 16.66 -24.29
C VAL A 63 23.67 16.79 -22.85
N THR A 64 24.04 17.88 -22.20
CA THR A 64 23.69 18.17 -20.81
C THR A 64 22.83 19.42 -20.73
N LEU A 65 21.65 19.26 -20.13
CA LEU A 65 20.71 20.34 -19.83
C LEU A 65 20.63 20.51 -18.32
N THR A 66 20.63 21.77 -17.87
CA THR A 66 20.53 22.11 -16.45
C THR A 66 19.23 22.88 -16.20
N ASP A 67 18.60 22.64 -15.05
CA ASP A 67 17.37 23.31 -14.59
C ASP A 67 16.23 23.22 -15.62
N VAL A 68 15.77 21.99 -15.83
CA VAL A 68 14.69 21.65 -16.76
C VAL A 68 13.37 21.57 -16.00
N THR A 69 12.36 22.33 -16.40
CA THR A 69 11.01 22.25 -15.83
C THR A 69 10.02 21.84 -16.90
N LEU A 70 9.17 20.87 -16.56
CA LEU A 70 8.01 20.44 -17.34
C LEU A 70 6.74 20.75 -16.56
N GLU A 71 5.84 21.51 -17.18
CA GLU A 71 4.58 21.91 -16.56
C GLU A 71 3.43 21.89 -17.57
N ASN A 72 2.20 21.70 -17.10
CA ASN A 72 1.05 21.78 -17.97
C ASN A 72 0.63 23.26 -18.10
N PRO A 73 0.65 23.85 -19.31
CA PRO A 73 0.38 25.27 -19.48
C PRO A 73 -1.07 25.67 -19.16
N LYS A 74 -2.00 24.71 -19.12
CA LYS A 74 -3.43 25.00 -18.86
C LYS A 74 -3.79 25.06 -17.38
N ASP A 75 -2.96 24.47 -16.50
CA ASP A 75 -3.28 24.36 -15.07
C ASP A 75 -1.99 24.23 -14.22
N PRO A 76 -1.18 25.30 -14.10
CA PRO A 76 0.17 25.21 -13.54
C PRO A 76 0.22 24.90 -12.03
N GLU A 77 -0.80 25.24 -11.24
CA GLU A 77 -0.80 25.03 -9.78
C GLU A 77 -1.43 23.69 -9.35
N THR A 78 -2.35 23.17 -10.15
CA THR A 78 -3.13 21.96 -9.81
C THR A 78 -2.75 20.74 -10.64
N SER A 79 -1.78 20.86 -11.55
CA SER A 79 -1.32 19.78 -12.42
C SER A 79 0.01 19.17 -12.00
N ASN A 80 0.38 18.09 -12.69
CA ASN A 80 1.70 17.49 -12.55
C ASN A 80 2.77 18.47 -13.02
N ARG A 81 3.70 18.80 -12.13
CA ARG A 81 4.92 19.55 -12.46
C ARG A 81 6.13 18.66 -12.22
N LEU A 82 7.05 18.63 -13.18
CA LEU A 82 8.34 17.97 -13.01
C LEU A 82 9.44 19.02 -13.10
N THR A 83 10.31 19.05 -12.11
CA THR A 83 11.55 19.84 -12.17
C THR A 83 12.71 18.86 -12.17
N VAL A 84 13.73 19.09 -12.99
CA VAL A 84 14.92 18.24 -13.06
C VAL A 84 16.16 19.13 -12.98
N GLY A 85 17.00 18.89 -11.97
CA GLY A 85 18.21 19.68 -11.79
C GLY A 85 19.20 19.50 -12.95
N ARG A 86 19.37 18.28 -13.44
CA ARG A 86 20.23 18.00 -14.60
C ARG A 86 19.75 16.79 -15.39
N VAL A 87 19.70 16.94 -16.70
CA VAL A 87 19.46 15.87 -17.68
C VAL A 87 20.71 15.73 -18.52
N GLN A 88 21.23 14.51 -18.66
CA GLN A 88 22.33 14.21 -19.57
C GLN A 88 21.94 13.05 -20.47
N ALA A 89 22.15 13.22 -21.78
CA ALA A 89 21.95 12.17 -22.77
C ALA A 89 23.26 11.93 -23.53
N ASP A 90 23.67 10.67 -23.57
CA ASP A 90 24.86 10.22 -24.26
C ASP A 90 24.46 9.40 -25.51
N MET A 91 25.09 9.72 -26.63
CA MET A 91 24.75 9.18 -27.96
C MET A 91 26.02 8.87 -28.75
N THR A 92 25.94 7.91 -29.67
CA THR A 92 27.05 7.61 -30.59
C THR A 92 27.00 8.53 -31.81
N LEU A 93 28.15 9.05 -32.25
CA LEU A 93 28.23 9.91 -33.44
C LEU A 93 27.69 9.22 -34.70
N ALA A 94 27.93 7.91 -34.83
CA ALA A 94 27.43 7.11 -35.93
C ALA A 94 25.90 7.07 -36.00
N SER A 95 25.21 6.93 -34.85
CA SER A 95 23.74 6.91 -34.80
C SER A 95 23.12 8.27 -35.17
N VAL A 96 23.79 9.36 -34.79
CA VAL A 96 23.35 10.71 -35.10
C VAL A 96 23.51 10.99 -36.59
N TRP A 97 24.64 10.59 -37.18
CA TRP A 97 24.89 10.77 -38.62
C TRP A 97 23.99 9.89 -39.48
N SER A 98 23.68 8.66 -39.04
CA SER A 98 22.81 7.75 -39.78
C SER A 98 21.32 8.17 -39.79
N GLY A 99 20.96 9.28 -39.12
CA GLY A 99 19.59 9.76 -39.02
C GLY A 99 18.69 8.95 -38.08
N HIS A 100 19.27 7.99 -37.35
CA HIS A 100 18.59 7.14 -36.37
C HIS A 100 19.28 7.29 -35.01
N PRO A 101 19.15 8.45 -34.35
CA PRO A 101 19.84 8.71 -33.09
C PRO A 101 19.44 7.68 -32.03
N GLN A 102 20.43 7.00 -31.45
CA GLN A 102 20.23 6.02 -30.38
C GLN A 102 20.85 6.57 -29.09
N ILE A 103 20.06 6.60 -28.01
CA ILE A 103 20.51 7.08 -26.71
C ILE A 103 21.07 5.89 -25.94
N THR A 104 22.38 5.87 -25.78
CA THR A 104 23.06 4.81 -25.04
C THR A 104 22.83 4.96 -23.54
N GLU A 105 22.80 6.20 -23.02
CA GLU A 105 22.60 6.47 -21.60
C GLU A 105 21.86 7.79 -21.38
N LEU A 106 20.80 7.77 -20.56
CA LEU A 106 20.05 8.94 -20.13
C LEU A 106 20.13 9.07 -18.60
N VAL A 107 20.82 10.09 -18.11
CA VAL A 107 20.96 10.38 -16.69
C VAL A 107 20.05 11.53 -16.29
N ILE A 108 19.15 11.28 -15.36
CA ILE A 108 18.20 12.24 -14.79
C ILE A 108 18.59 12.45 -13.32
N ALA A 109 19.21 13.58 -13.01
CA ALA A 109 19.70 13.89 -11.68
C ALA A 109 18.84 14.93 -10.97
N ARG A 110 18.50 14.63 -9.72
CA ARG A 110 17.61 15.40 -8.84
C ARG A 110 16.26 15.76 -9.50
N PRO A 111 15.51 14.79 -10.05
CA PRO A 111 14.14 15.07 -10.48
C PRO A 111 13.22 15.23 -9.26
N VAL A 112 12.35 16.25 -9.30
CA VAL A 112 11.29 16.50 -8.33
C VAL A 112 9.96 16.48 -9.07
N LEU A 113 9.18 15.42 -8.85
CA LEU A 113 7.85 15.24 -9.42
C LEU A 113 6.79 15.66 -8.39
N TYR A 114 6.01 16.67 -8.74
CA TYR A 114 4.83 17.09 -7.99
C TYR A 114 3.60 16.42 -8.58
N HIS A 115 2.87 15.67 -7.77
CA HIS A 115 1.66 14.97 -8.17
C HIS A 115 0.48 15.31 -7.23
N PRO A 116 -0.59 15.93 -7.75
CA PRO A 116 -1.76 16.26 -6.95
C PRO A 116 -2.56 15.01 -6.60
N LEU A 117 -3.00 14.92 -5.34
CA LEU A 117 -3.87 13.87 -4.84
C LEU A 117 -5.34 14.27 -4.98
N LEU A 118 -6.13 13.41 -5.62
CA LEU A 118 -7.55 13.63 -5.87
C LEU A 118 -8.40 12.81 -4.87
N ARG A 119 -9.40 13.45 -4.25
CA ARG A 119 -10.34 12.78 -3.33
C ARG A 119 -11.47 12.06 -4.06
N GLU A 120 -11.83 12.54 -5.23
CA GLU A 120 -12.92 12.03 -6.06
C GLU A 120 -12.42 11.52 -7.41
N ARG A 121 -13.06 10.45 -7.91
CA ARG A 121 -12.86 9.99 -9.28
C ARG A 121 -13.62 10.89 -10.25
N THR A 122 -12.89 11.73 -10.97
CA THR A 122 -13.40 12.35 -12.18
C THR A 122 -13.35 11.32 -13.31
N ARG A 123 -14.51 10.93 -13.83
CA ARG A 123 -14.59 10.19 -15.09
C ARG A 123 -14.38 11.20 -16.21
N VAL A 124 -13.26 11.12 -16.92
CA VAL A 124 -13.13 11.92 -18.14
C VAL A 124 -14.10 11.29 -19.15
N PRO A 125 -15.03 12.06 -19.74
CA PRO A 125 -15.86 11.54 -20.82
C PRO A 125 -14.93 10.98 -21.90
N ASN A 126 -15.18 9.74 -22.31
CA ASN A 126 -14.42 9.06 -23.35
C ASN A 126 -14.33 10.03 -24.55
N PRO A 127 -13.15 10.55 -24.92
CA PRO A 127 -13.07 11.46 -26.05
C PRO A 127 -13.54 10.64 -27.26
N SER A 128 -14.67 11.07 -27.85
CA SER A 128 -15.22 10.50 -29.07
C SER A 128 -14.06 10.19 -30.02
N ALA A 129 -13.97 8.94 -30.45
CA ALA A 129 -12.91 8.43 -31.30
C ALA A 129 -12.64 9.43 -32.43
N ARG A 130 -11.59 10.24 -32.29
CA ARG A 130 -11.06 11.00 -33.41
C ARG A 130 -10.58 9.93 -34.39
N PRO A 131 -10.95 10.00 -35.69
CA PRO A 131 -10.56 8.97 -36.64
C PRO A 131 -9.06 8.74 -36.52
N THR A 132 -8.70 7.52 -36.16
CA THR A 132 -7.33 7.04 -36.15
C THR A 132 -6.83 7.16 -37.58
N THR A 133 -6.13 8.25 -37.87
CA THR A 133 -5.22 8.28 -39.01
C THR A 133 -4.28 7.10 -38.81
N SER A 134 -4.27 6.19 -39.78
CA SER A 134 -3.36 5.05 -39.82
C SER A 134 -1.96 5.46 -39.38
N PRO A 135 -1.25 4.66 -38.56
CA PRO A 135 0.11 4.98 -38.14
C PRO A 135 0.92 5.18 -39.42
N SER A 136 1.36 6.42 -39.64
CA SER A 136 2.19 6.73 -40.78
C SER A 136 3.50 5.95 -40.57
N GLU A 137 4.07 5.38 -41.62
CA GLU A 137 5.33 4.60 -41.57
C GLU A 137 6.50 5.31 -40.86
N ARG A 138 6.37 6.61 -40.56
CA ARG A 138 7.26 7.42 -39.71
C ARG A 138 7.21 7.13 -38.19
N ASP A 139 6.16 6.48 -37.66
CA ASP A 139 6.09 6.09 -36.23
C ASP A 139 7.04 4.92 -35.87
N SER A 140 7.67 4.30 -36.88
CA SER A 140 8.68 3.25 -36.71
C SER A 140 10.04 3.78 -36.23
N ASN A 141 10.26 5.10 -36.25
CA ASN A 141 11.51 5.73 -35.78
C ASN A 141 11.45 6.08 -34.28
N ALA A 142 10.84 5.20 -33.48
CA ALA A 142 10.77 5.34 -32.04
C ALA A 142 12.18 5.24 -31.46
N LEU A 143 12.63 6.31 -30.81
CA LEU A 143 13.99 6.42 -30.30
C LEU A 143 14.33 5.25 -29.35
N ALA A 144 15.40 4.52 -29.67
CA ALA A 144 15.91 3.47 -28.82
C ALA A 144 16.73 4.08 -27.67
N ILE A 145 16.35 3.76 -26.44
CA ILE A 145 17.06 4.14 -25.22
C ILE A 145 17.55 2.85 -24.56
N ASP A 146 18.86 2.69 -24.44
CA ASP A 146 19.45 1.46 -23.92
C ASP A 146 19.48 1.46 -22.38
N ARG A 147 19.74 2.63 -21.77
CA ARG A 147 19.84 2.78 -20.32
C ARG A 147 19.30 4.12 -19.83
N VAL A 148 18.56 4.09 -18.73
CA VAL A 148 18.07 5.27 -18.00
C VAL A 148 18.48 5.17 -16.54
N THR A 149 19.17 6.18 -16.04
CA THR A 149 19.57 6.27 -14.62
C THR A 149 18.95 7.50 -13.99
N VAL A 150 18.22 7.29 -12.90
CA VAL A 150 17.67 8.33 -12.04
C VAL A 150 18.50 8.41 -10.77
N THR A 151 18.95 9.60 -10.41
CA THR A 151 19.76 9.84 -9.20
C THR A 151 19.10 10.89 -8.32
N ASP A 152 18.92 10.57 -7.04
CA ASP A 152 18.41 11.48 -6.01
C ASP A 152 17.05 12.12 -6.35
N GLY A 153 16.12 11.30 -6.85
CA GLY A 153 14.77 11.74 -7.18
C GLY A 153 13.89 11.95 -5.95
N THR A 154 12.94 12.86 -6.08
CA THR A 154 11.90 13.14 -5.08
C THR A 154 10.51 13.13 -5.73
N LEU A 155 9.57 12.39 -5.16
CA LEU A 155 8.15 12.46 -5.48
C LEU A 155 7.44 13.19 -4.34
N VAL A 156 6.79 14.30 -4.66
CA VAL A 156 5.94 15.06 -3.74
C VAL A 156 4.49 14.83 -4.15
N THR A 157 3.72 14.15 -3.31
CA THR A 157 2.27 14.07 -3.48
C THR A 157 1.59 15.04 -2.54
N PHE A 158 0.63 15.81 -3.04
CA PHE A 158 0.07 16.91 -2.25
C PHE A 158 -1.43 17.09 -2.49
N ASN A 159 -2.12 17.60 -1.48
CA ASN A 159 -3.47 18.11 -1.60
C ASN A 159 -3.56 19.48 -0.92
N LEU A 160 -3.78 20.53 -1.72
CA LEU A 160 -3.82 21.92 -1.23
C LEU A 160 -5.01 22.17 -0.29
N ARG A 161 -6.14 21.49 -0.48
CA ARG A 161 -7.35 21.68 0.33
C ARG A 161 -7.19 21.06 1.72
N ASP A 162 -6.62 19.86 1.78
CA ASP A 162 -6.44 19.10 3.01
C ASP A 162 -5.11 19.41 3.73
N ARG A 163 -4.24 20.25 3.13
CA ARG A 163 -2.87 20.54 3.59
C ARG A 163 -2.03 19.27 3.81
N VAL A 164 -2.28 18.25 3.01
CA VAL A 164 -1.52 16.98 3.04
C VAL A 164 -0.38 17.09 2.05
N GLU A 165 0.82 16.73 2.50
CA GLU A 165 2.01 16.62 1.66
C GLU A 165 2.81 15.39 2.07
N ASN A 166 2.99 14.45 1.14
CA ASN A 166 3.80 13.26 1.34
C ASN A 166 4.99 13.29 0.40
N ARG A 167 6.15 12.83 0.90
CA ARG A 167 7.39 12.83 0.14
C ARG A 167 8.01 11.44 0.10
N ILE A 168 8.36 11.00 -1.11
CA ILE A 168 9.28 9.87 -1.32
C ILE A 168 10.59 10.50 -1.80
N THR A 169 11.67 10.29 -1.06
CA THR A 169 12.97 10.94 -1.30
C THR A 169 14.07 9.93 -1.60
N GLY A 170 15.19 10.41 -2.13
CA GLY A 170 16.36 9.59 -2.42
C GLY A 170 16.09 8.47 -3.42
N ILE A 171 15.21 8.71 -4.40
CA ILE A 171 14.86 7.73 -5.43
C ILE A 171 16.06 7.57 -6.36
N ASN A 172 16.71 6.43 -6.29
CA ASN A 172 17.75 6.03 -7.23
C ASN A 172 17.24 4.84 -8.02
N ALA A 173 17.24 4.93 -9.34
CA ALA A 173 16.77 3.86 -10.20
C ALA A 173 17.70 3.71 -11.41
N ASP A 174 17.98 2.48 -11.80
CA ASP A 174 18.71 2.14 -13.01
C ASP A 174 17.85 1.20 -13.82
N ALA A 175 17.49 1.62 -15.04
CA ALA A 175 16.72 0.86 -15.99
C ALA A 175 17.57 0.56 -17.22
N THR A 176 17.74 -0.71 -17.54
CA THR A 176 18.44 -1.17 -18.74
C THR A 176 17.47 -1.90 -19.66
N ILE A 177 17.56 -1.63 -20.96
CA ILE A 177 16.74 -2.23 -22.00
C ILE A 177 17.69 -2.89 -23.00
N ALA A 178 17.67 -4.22 -23.06
CA ALA A 178 18.50 -4.98 -24.00
C ALA A 178 17.66 -6.10 -24.60
N ASP A 179 17.56 -6.16 -25.92
CA ASP A 179 16.77 -7.19 -26.62
C ASP A 179 15.34 -7.34 -26.03
N ARG A 180 14.66 -6.20 -25.84
CA ARG A 180 13.33 -6.08 -25.22
C ARG A 180 13.19 -6.56 -23.77
N LYS A 181 14.26 -7.06 -23.16
CA LYS A 181 14.32 -7.32 -21.72
C LYS A 181 14.59 -6.01 -21.02
N ILE A 182 13.63 -5.62 -20.20
CA ILE A 182 13.70 -4.44 -19.34
C ILE A 182 14.08 -4.94 -17.96
N LYS A 183 15.16 -4.41 -17.40
CA LYS A 183 15.52 -4.60 -16.00
C LYS A 183 15.58 -3.24 -15.33
N ILE A 184 14.83 -3.07 -14.25
CA ILE A 184 14.80 -1.85 -13.43
C ILE A 184 15.22 -2.25 -12.03
N THR A 185 16.23 -1.60 -11.48
CA THR A 185 16.65 -1.78 -10.09
C THR A 185 16.70 -0.43 -9.40
N GLY A 186 16.40 -0.38 -8.11
CA GLY A 186 16.43 0.89 -7.42
C GLY A 186 16.21 0.82 -5.93
N ASN A 187 16.35 1.98 -5.31
CA ASN A 187 16.00 2.23 -3.92
C ASN A 187 15.33 3.59 -3.78
N ALA A 188 14.57 3.75 -2.70
CA ALA A 188 14.01 5.03 -2.30
C ALA A 188 13.75 5.02 -0.79
N ARG A 189 13.27 6.15 -0.25
CA ARG A 189 12.78 6.27 1.12
C ARG A 189 11.37 6.86 1.10
N ALA A 190 10.40 6.11 1.62
CA ALA A 190 9.03 6.58 1.80
C ALA A 190 8.88 7.03 3.25
N SER A 191 8.87 8.34 3.47
CA SER A 191 9.04 8.92 4.82
C SER A 191 10.34 8.39 5.46
N GLU A 192 10.25 7.65 6.58
CA GLU A 192 11.41 7.06 7.29
C GLU A 192 11.78 5.64 6.81
N HIS A 193 10.97 5.00 5.97
CA HIS A 193 11.14 3.59 5.63
C HIS A 193 11.93 3.43 4.32
N PRO A 194 13.08 2.74 4.35
CA PRO A 194 13.82 2.43 3.13
C PRO A 194 13.05 1.38 2.32
N LEU A 195 13.12 1.51 0.99
CA LEU A 195 12.60 0.52 0.06
C LEU A 195 13.61 0.23 -1.04
N LYS A 196 13.69 -1.03 -1.44
CA LYS A 196 14.48 -1.53 -2.57
C LYS A 196 13.56 -2.30 -3.48
N PHE A 197 13.74 -2.14 -4.79
CA PHE A 197 12.94 -2.84 -5.77
C PHE A 197 13.78 -3.30 -6.95
N GLU A 198 13.40 -4.43 -7.51
CA GLU A 198 13.89 -4.95 -8.78
C GLU A 198 12.68 -5.40 -9.60
N VAL A 199 12.62 -4.94 -10.85
CA VAL A 199 11.58 -5.30 -11.81
C VAL A 199 12.25 -5.82 -13.06
N LYS A 200 11.88 -7.01 -13.51
CA LYS A 200 12.27 -7.55 -14.80
C LYS A 200 11.02 -7.69 -15.64
N ALA A 201 11.05 -7.22 -16.88
CA ALA A 201 9.92 -7.32 -17.78
C ALA A 201 10.40 -7.67 -19.19
N THR A 202 9.57 -8.35 -19.97
CA THR A 202 9.86 -8.61 -21.38
C THR A 202 8.85 -7.88 -22.25
N ALA A 203 9.28 -6.79 -22.88
CA ALA A 203 8.39 -5.96 -23.69
C ALA A 203 7.86 -6.74 -24.90
N PRO A 204 6.55 -6.70 -25.20
CA PRO A 204 5.96 -7.32 -26.40
C PRO A 204 6.43 -6.66 -27.71
N HIS A 205 6.16 -7.32 -28.85
CA HIS A 205 6.36 -6.69 -30.16
C HIS A 205 5.34 -5.55 -30.32
N PRO A 206 5.71 -4.39 -30.88
CA PRO A 206 4.75 -3.34 -31.16
C PRO A 206 3.60 -3.85 -32.04
N PRO A 207 2.34 -3.44 -31.78
CA PRO A 207 1.90 -2.47 -30.77
C PRO A 207 1.78 -3.08 -29.36
N VAL A 208 2.35 -2.39 -28.35
CA VAL A 208 2.40 -2.86 -26.95
C VAL A 208 1.00 -2.93 -26.28
N GLU A 209 0.01 -2.20 -26.81
CA GLU A 209 -1.32 -2.16 -26.22
C GLU A 209 -2.01 -3.54 -26.25
N ARG A 210 -2.65 -3.89 -25.12
CA ARG A 210 -3.40 -5.15 -24.94
C ARG A 210 -2.57 -6.44 -25.05
N GLN A 211 -1.25 -6.36 -25.16
CA GLN A 211 -0.37 -7.54 -25.09
C GLN A 211 0.03 -7.85 -23.65
N ASN A 212 0.24 -9.13 -23.36
CA ASN A 212 0.71 -9.60 -22.06
C ASN A 212 2.23 -9.41 -21.98
N MET A 213 2.68 -8.76 -20.93
CA MET A 213 4.09 -8.54 -20.60
C MET A 213 4.41 -9.35 -19.36
N PRO A 214 5.22 -10.42 -19.46
CA PRO A 214 5.71 -11.13 -18.29
C PRO A 214 6.56 -10.16 -17.45
N VAL A 215 6.23 -10.05 -16.17
CA VAL A 215 6.92 -9.21 -15.19
C VAL A 215 7.29 -10.03 -13.97
N GLU A 216 8.54 -9.92 -13.54
CA GLU A 216 9.01 -10.35 -12.23
C GLU A 216 9.29 -9.12 -11.37
N LEU A 217 8.81 -9.12 -10.14
CA LEU A 217 8.99 -8.07 -9.14
C LEU A 217 9.64 -8.67 -7.90
N ALA A 218 10.71 -8.05 -7.42
CA ALA A 218 11.21 -8.22 -6.07
C ALA A 218 11.13 -6.87 -5.35
N LEU A 219 10.56 -6.85 -4.15
CA LEU A 219 10.36 -5.65 -3.35
C LEU A 219 10.73 -5.94 -1.90
N ASP A 220 11.69 -5.19 -1.38
CA ASP A 220 12.10 -5.22 0.02
C ASP A 220 11.84 -3.84 0.63
N ALA A 221 10.87 -3.76 1.54
CA ALA A 221 10.39 -2.50 2.11
C ALA A 221 10.16 -2.66 3.63
N PRO A 222 11.23 -2.79 4.43
CA PRO A 222 11.10 -3.00 5.87
C PRO A 222 10.34 -1.85 6.53
N GLY A 223 9.37 -2.22 7.39
CA GLY A 223 8.48 -1.29 8.08
C GLY A 223 7.21 -0.93 7.30
N VAL A 224 7.15 -1.24 6.00
CA VAL A 224 5.91 -1.21 5.20
C VAL A 224 5.40 -2.63 4.96
N LEU A 225 6.31 -3.52 4.53
CA LEU A 225 6.09 -4.95 4.43
C LEU A 225 6.76 -5.65 5.60
N GLN A 226 6.14 -6.73 6.07
CA GLN A 226 6.70 -7.53 7.16
C GLN A 226 7.83 -8.45 6.71
N ALA A 227 7.86 -8.77 5.42
CA ALA A 227 8.88 -9.60 4.79
C ALA A 227 9.10 -9.16 3.34
N PRO A 228 10.24 -9.53 2.71
CA PRO A 228 10.47 -9.28 1.29
C PRO A 228 9.40 -9.96 0.42
N LEU A 229 8.97 -9.27 -0.62
CA LEU A 229 7.99 -9.74 -1.60
C LEU A 229 8.70 -10.13 -2.90
N SER A 230 8.39 -11.31 -3.43
CA SER A 230 8.78 -11.75 -4.77
C SER A 230 7.55 -12.19 -5.52
N ALA A 231 7.31 -11.69 -6.73
CA ALA A 231 6.13 -12.02 -7.53
C ALA A 231 6.46 -12.11 -9.02
N LYS A 232 5.77 -13.02 -9.71
CA LYS A 232 5.72 -13.12 -11.17
C LYS A 232 4.28 -12.93 -11.62
N ALA A 233 4.08 -12.18 -12.70
CA ALA A 233 2.76 -11.92 -13.23
C ALA A 233 2.79 -11.57 -14.72
N GLU A 234 1.64 -11.67 -15.37
CA GLU A 234 1.41 -11.11 -16.69
C GLU A 234 0.72 -9.75 -16.58
N VAL A 235 1.41 -8.71 -17.02
CA VAL A 235 0.90 -7.34 -17.01
C VAL A 235 0.37 -6.99 -18.38
N ARG A 236 -0.86 -6.49 -18.43
CA ARG A 236 -1.50 -5.99 -19.65
C ARG A 236 -1.96 -4.56 -19.46
N LEU A 237 -1.62 -3.70 -20.42
CA LEU A 237 -2.02 -2.31 -20.42
C LEU A 237 -3.23 -2.10 -21.34
N ASN A 238 -4.29 -1.50 -20.79
CA ASN A 238 -5.48 -1.09 -21.54
C ASN A 238 -5.85 0.36 -21.19
N GLY A 239 -5.36 1.32 -21.96
CA GLY A 239 -5.62 2.74 -21.71
C GLY A 239 -4.94 3.25 -20.42
N SER A 240 -5.74 3.50 -19.38
CA SER A 240 -5.31 3.86 -18.02
C SER A 240 -5.33 2.69 -17.04
N VAL A 241 -5.87 1.54 -17.46
CA VAL A 241 -6.00 0.35 -16.62
C VAL A 241 -4.81 -0.55 -16.85
N VAL A 242 -4.14 -0.89 -15.75
CA VAL A 242 -3.10 -1.92 -15.67
C VAL A 242 -3.77 -3.17 -15.11
N MET A 243 -3.78 -4.26 -15.87
CA MET A 243 -4.25 -5.56 -15.41
C MET A 243 -3.05 -6.45 -15.15
N ILE A 244 -3.07 -7.16 -14.03
CA ILE A 244 -1.99 -8.00 -13.53
C ILE A 244 -2.61 -9.36 -13.25
N ASN A 245 -2.40 -10.30 -14.15
CA ASN A 245 -3.03 -11.62 -14.09
C ASN A 245 -1.98 -12.69 -13.78
N GLY A 246 -2.44 -13.82 -13.21
CA GLY A 246 -1.56 -14.96 -12.92
C GLY A 246 -0.44 -14.59 -11.94
N VAL A 247 -0.75 -13.74 -10.96
CA VAL A 247 0.22 -13.39 -9.92
C VAL A 247 0.56 -14.65 -9.15
N THR A 248 1.84 -14.96 -9.03
CA THR A 248 2.37 -16.05 -8.20
C THR A 248 3.63 -15.55 -7.51
N GLY A 249 3.81 -15.86 -6.24
CA GLY A 249 4.89 -15.26 -5.49
C GLY A 249 5.04 -15.75 -4.06
N THR A 250 5.95 -15.11 -3.34
CA THR A 250 6.16 -15.30 -1.90
C THR A 250 6.24 -13.96 -1.18
N LEU A 251 5.69 -13.91 0.03
CA LEU A 251 5.89 -12.84 1.01
C LEU A 251 6.67 -13.45 2.18
N GLY A 252 7.99 -13.24 2.21
CA GLY A 252 8.87 -14.06 3.04
C GLY A 252 8.82 -15.52 2.57
N ASP A 253 8.41 -16.42 3.46
CA ASP A 253 8.26 -17.85 3.19
C ASP A 253 6.84 -18.24 2.73
N ASP A 254 5.90 -17.30 2.79
CA ASP A 254 4.49 -17.54 2.55
C ASP A 254 4.15 -17.40 1.05
N ALA A 255 3.84 -18.53 0.42
CA ALA A 255 3.46 -18.57 -0.99
C ALA A 255 2.03 -18.06 -1.22
N PHE A 256 1.84 -17.32 -2.30
CA PHE A 256 0.55 -16.78 -2.70
C PHE A 256 0.33 -16.78 -4.20
N ASN A 257 -0.94 -16.74 -4.60
CA ASN A 257 -1.37 -16.57 -5.98
C ASN A 257 -2.50 -15.54 -6.07
N GLY A 258 -2.83 -15.06 -7.28
CA GLY A 258 -3.99 -14.20 -7.47
C GLY A 258 -3.94 -13.30 -8.69
N TRP A 259 -4.64 -12.17 -8.60
CA TRP A 259 -4.68 -11.14 -9.63
C TRP A 259 -4.83 -9.75 -9.02
N ALA A 260 -4.45 -8.73 -9.80
CA ALA A 260 -4.65 -7.34 -9.44
C ALA A 260 -5.00 -6.49 -10.66
N SER A 261 -5.64 -5.35 -10.42
CA SER A 261 -5.82 -4.32 -11.43
C SER A 261 -5.74 -2.93 -10.81
N VAL A 262 -5.18 -1.99 -11.55
CA VAL A 262 -5.02 -0.61 -11.12
C VAL A 262 -5.51 0.30 -12.23
N ASP A 263 -6.49 1.14 -11.94
CA ASP A 263 -6.94 2.20 -12.85
C ASP A 263 -6.48 3.56 -12.33
N ILE A 264 -5.57 4.18 -13.08
CA ILE A 264 -4.89 5.44 -12.74
C ILE A 264 -5.41 6.63 -13.54
N GLU A 265 -6.65 6.59 -14.04
CA GLU A 265 -7.20 7.71 -14.81
C GLU A 265 -7.29 9.01 -13.98
N SER A 266 -7.80 8.93 -12.75
CA SER A 266 -7.93 10.07 -11.85
C SER A 266 -7.50 9.66 -10.45
N LYS A 267 -8.44 9.53 -9.50
CA LYS A 267 -8.17 8.86 -8.24
C LYS A 267 -7.98 7.36 -8.52
N PRO A 268 -6.86 6.77 -8.06
CA PRO A 268 -6.54 5.37 -8.33
C PRO A 268 -7.59 4.45 -7.72
N LEU A 269 -8.08 3.50 -8.54
CA LEU A 269 -8.86 2.35 -8.07
C LEU A 269 -8.00 1.10 -8.17
N VAL A 270 -7.73 0.49 -7.02
CA VAL A 270 -6.96 -0.74 -6.89
C VAL A 270 -7.91 -1.90 -6.63
N LYS A 271 -7.82 -2.97 -7.41
CA LYS A 271 -8.50 -4.23 -7.12
C LYS A 271 -7.49 -5.34 -6.98
N VAL A 272 -7.62 -6.15 -5.94
CA VAL A 272 -6.67 -7.21 -5.61
C VAL A 272 -7.45 -8.40 -5.09
N ASP A 273 -7.11 -9.59 -5.56
CA ASP A 273 -7.57 -10.86 -5.02
C ASP A 273 -6.33 -11.74 -4.86
N LEU A 274 -6.02 -12.11 -3.61
CA LEU A 274 -4.85 -12.89 -3.27
C LEU A 274 -5.25 -14.08 -2.39
N ASP A 275 -4.75 -15.25 -2.76
CA ASP A 275 -4.91 -16.50 -2.04
C ASP A 275 -3.55 -16.96 -1.50
N PHE A 276 -3.51 -17.21 -0.19
CA PHE A 276 -2.34 -17.66 0.54
C PHE A 276 -2.55 -19.08 1.08
N GLN A 277 -1.51 -19.90 1.07
CA GLN A 277 -1.56 -21.15 1.84
C GLN A 277 -1.42 -20.87 3.33
N ARG A 278 -0.48 -20.00 3.67
CA ARG A 278 -0.22 -19.52 5.02
C ARG A 278 0.11 -18.04 4.92
N LEU A 279 -0.35 -17.25 5.88
CA LEU A 279 -0.01 -15.84 5.99
C LEU A 279 0.43 -15.53 7.42
N GLY A 280 1.71 -15.22 7.61
CA GLY A 280 2.26 -14.75 8.86
C GLY A 280 2.16 -13.23 8.98
N VAL A 281 1.53 -12.77 10.05
CA VAL A 281 1.48 -11.35 10.43
C VAL A 281 2.10 -11.20 11.82
N ALA A 282 3.34 -10.72 11.86
CA ALA A 282 4.00 -10.32 13.10
C ALA A 282 3.21 -9.19 13.77
N THR A 283 2.86 -9.39 15.03
CA THR A 283 2.32 -8.33 15.88
C THR A 283 3.45 -7.82 16.76
N SER A 284 3.60 -6.49 16.86
CA SER A 284 4.44 -5.90 17.88
C SER A 284 3.74 -6.06 19.22
N LYS A 285 3.85 -7.23 19.86
CA LYS A 285 3.46 -7.40 21.25
C LYS A 285 4.38 -6.49 22.05
N ALA A 286 3.88 -5.35 22.51
CA ALA A 286 4.57 -4.59 23.55
C ALA A 286 4.82 -5.58 24.69
N PRO A 287 6.06 -5.74 25.18
CA PRO A 287 6.31 -6.66 26.27
C PRO A 287 5.37 -6.27 27.40
N ALA A 288 4.54 -7.22 27.85
CA ALA A 288 3.83 -7.07 29.10
C ALA A 288 4.92 -6.85 30.14
N SER A 289 5.11 -5.60 30.55
CA SER A 289 6.06 -5.27 31.60
C SER A 289 5.49 -5.87 32.88
N SER A 290 5.91 -7.10 33.18
CA SER A 290 5.79 -7.69 34.50
C SER A 290 6.45 -6.72 35.48
N GLY A 291 5.64 -5.94 36.19
CA GLY A 291 6.09 -5.22 37.40
C GLY A 291 6.22 -3.69 37.36
N SER A 292 5.48 -2.93 36.54
CA SER A 292 5.35 -1.48 36.81
C SER A 292 3.90 -1.01 36.89
N THR A 293 3.49 -0.66 38.10
CA THR A 293 2.25 0.07 38.40
C THR A 293 2.39 1.48 37.80
N GLY A 294 2.06 1.67 36.52
CA GLY A 294 2.06 3.00 35.90
C GLY A 294 2.35 3.09 34.40
N ALA A 295 2.74 2.01 33.71
CA ALA A 295 2.87 2.06 32.25
C ALA A 295 1.47 2.17 31.61
N GLN A 296 1.20 3.30 30.96
CA GLN A 296 -0.07 3.55 30.28
C GLN A 296 -0.24 2.51 29.15
N PRO A 297 -1.25 1.61 29.20
CA PRO A 297 -1.30 0.41 28.36
C PRO A 297 -1.53 0.72 26.87
N TRP A 298 -2.03 1.91 26.55
CA TRP A 298 -2.38 2.33 25.20
C TRP A 298 -1.55 3.53 24.74
N SER A 299 -1.00 3.42 23.53
CA SER A 299 -0.13 4.45 22.94
C SER A 299 -0.90 5.74 22.59
N ASN A 300 -0.21 6.87 22.76
CA ASN A 300 -0.62 8.19 22.30
C ASN A 300 -0.13 8.52 20.87
N ALA A 301 0.64 7.62 20.25
CA ALA A 301 1.13 7.83 18.90
C ALA A 301 -0.05 8.03 17.94
N THR A 302 0.06 9.08 17.13
CA THR A 302 -0.96 9.44 16.15
C THR A 302 -0.99 8.40 15.04
N ILE A 303 -2.17 7.85 14.78
CA ILE A 303 -2.45 6.96 13.67
C ILE A 303 -2.85 7.85 12.49
N ASP A 304 -1.99 7.92 11.47
CA ASP A 304 -2.27 8.68 10.26
C ASP A 304 -3.09 7.84 9.26
N LEU A 305 -4.34 8.24 9.04
CA LEU A 305 -5.27 7.61 8.11
C LEU A 305 -5.58 8.51 6.91
N ASN A 306 -4.91 9.65 6.77
CA ASN A 306 -5.24 10.63 5.73
C ASN A 306 -5.08 10.06 4.32
N GLY A 307 -4.11 9.15 4.12
CA GLY A 307 -3.87 8.46 2.86
C GLY A 307 -5.09 7.72 2.28
N MET A 308 -6.02 7.28 3.14
CA MET A 308 -7.23 6.55 2.74
C MET A 308 -8.19 7.39 1.88
N ASN A 309 -8.05 8.72 1.90
CA ASN A 309 -8.88 9.62 1.10
C ASN A 309 -8.48 9.67 -0.39
N TYR A 310 -7.27 9.21 -0.74
CA TYR A 310 -6.66 9.42 -2.06
C TYR A 310 -6.52 8.15 -2.90
N VAL A 311 -6.97 7.02 -2.38
CA VAL A 311 -7.04 5.71 -3.05
C VAL A 311 -8.41 5.13 -2.80
N ASP A 312 -9.01 4.53 -3.82
CA ASP A 312 -10.12 3.59 -3.65
C ASP A 312 -9.56 2.17 -3.85
N ALA A 313 -10.02 1.21 -3.05
CA ALA A 313 -9.52 -0.16 -3.11
C ALA A 313 -10.64 -1.21 -2.91
N GLN A 314 -10.52 -2.34 -3.61
CA GLN A 314 -11.29 -3.56 -3.38
C GLN A 314 -10.29 -4.70 -3.25
N VAL A 315 -10.13 -5.24 -2.04
CA VAL A 315 -9.12 -6.26 -1.74
C VAL A 315 -9.83 -7.47 -1.17
N ARG A 316 -9.58 -8.64 -1.75
CA ARG A 316 -9.97 -9.92 -1.20
C ARG A 316 -8.71 -10.69 -0.83
N ILE A 317 -8.67 -11.20 0.39
CA ILE A 317 -7.56 -12.02 0.89
C ILE A 317 -8.16 -13.31 1.42
N SER A 318 -7.78 -14.44 0.85
CA SER A 318 -8.04 -15.77 1.41
C SER A 318 -6.75 -16.38 1.92
N ALA A 319 -6.83 -17.12 3.02
CA ALA A 319 -5.75 -17.95 3.50
C ALA A 319 -6.27 -19.24 4.10
N ALA A 320 -5.61 -20.37 3.85
CA ALA A 320 -5.92 -21.60 4.57
C ALA A 320 -5.55 -21.47 6.06
N GLU A 321 -4.47 -20.74 6.36
CA GLU A 321 -4.04 -20.39 7.71
C GLU A 321 -3.50 -18.95 7.77
N LEU A 322 -3.96 -18.17 8.75
CA LEU A 322 -3.41 -16.86 9.12
C LEU A 322 -2.85 -16.96 10.54
N ASN A 323 -1.58 -16.63 10.70
CA ASN A 323 -0.95 -16.54 12.01
C ASN A 323 -0.73 -15.07 12.36
N LEU A 324 -1.45 -14.58 13.36
CA LEU A 324 -1.34 -13.21 13.86
C LEU A 324 -0.68 -13.24 15.25
N GLY A 325 0.65 -13.06 15.29
CA GLY A 325 1.44 -13.33 16.49
C GLY A 325 1.29 -14.79 16.94
N ASP A 326 0.87 -15.00 18.19
CA ASP A 326 0.62 -16.34 18.75
C ASP A 326 -0.77 -16.90 18.37
N THR A 327 -1.61 -16.10 17.70
CA THR A 327 -2.99 -16.48 17.38
C THR A 327 -3.07 -17.11 16.00
N ARG A 328 -3.66 -18.30 15.92
CA ARG A 328 -3.88 -19.02 14.67
C ARG A 328 -5.35 -18.96 14.25
N PHE A 329 -5.57 -18.55 13.00
CA PHE A 329 -6.89 -18.51 12.37
C PHE A 329 -6.91 -19.41 11.12
N ALA A 330 -7.92 -20.26 11.00
CA ALA A 330 -8.05 -21.18 9.87
C ALA A 330 -9.50 -21.73 9.76
N PRO A 331 -10.17 -21.61 8.59
CA PRO A 331 -9.77 -20.87 7.39
C PRO A 331 -9.98 -19.35 7.56
N VAL A 332 -9.46 -18.55 6.63
CA VAL A 332 -9.61 -17.09 6.61
C VAL A 332 -10.09 -16.59 5.25
N ALA A 333 -11.12 -15.75 5.26
CA ALA A 333 -11.55 -14.94 4.13
C ALA A 333 -11.83 -13.51 4.62
N ILE A 334 -11.15 -12.54 4.02
CA ILE A 334 -11.24 -11.11 4.36
C ILE A 334 -11.57 -10.33 3.09
N ASP A 335 -12.62 -9.52 3.15
CA ASP A 335 -13.05 -8.62 2.09
C ASP A 335 -12.91 -7.17 2.56
N VAL A 336 -12.10 -6.38 1.86
CA VAL A 336 -11.85 -4.96 2.17
C VAL A 336 -12.33 -4.10 1.02
N ALA A 337 -13.18 -3.11 1.33
CA ALA A 337 -13.60 -2.07 0.41
C ALA A 337 -13.25 -0.70 1.00
N LEU A 338 -12.39 0.04 0.34
CA LEU A 338 -12.05 1.43 0.65
C LEU A 338 -12.62 2.33 -0.44
N ALA A 339 -13.51 3.24 -0.06
CA ALA A 339 -14.05 4.25 -0.96
C ALA A 339 -14.23 5.57 -0.22
N GLY A 340 -13.67 6.64 -0.79
CA GLY A 340 -13.87 8.00 -0.26
C GLY A 340 -13.44 8.18 1.20
N GLY A 341 -12.37 7.51 1.64
CA GLY A 341 -11.89 7.57 3.03
C GLY A 341 -12.62 6.65 4.01
N VAL A 342 -13.62 5.87 3.56
CA VAL A 342 -14.30 4.87 4.39
C VAL A 342 -13.84 3.47 4.01
N LEU A 343 -13.18 2.79 4.94
CA LEU A 343 -12.79 1.39 4.84
C LEU A 343 -13.83 0.50 5.50
N ARG A 344 -14.28 -0.51 4.77
CA ARG A 344 -15.12 -1.60 5.27
C ARG A 344 -14.35 -2.89 5.12
N CYS A 345 -14.10 -3.58 6.22
CA CYS A 345 -13.41 -4.87 6.26
C CYS A 345 -14.39 -5.91 6.81
N GLY A 346 -14.86 -6.82 5.96
CA GLY A 346 -15.68 -7.96 6.33
C GLY A 346 -14.83 -9.22 6.50
N PHE A 347 -15.17 -10.03 7.49
CA PHE A 347 -14.58 -11.35 7.70
C PHE A 347 -15.75 -12.31 7.96
N PRO A 348 -16.41 -12.83 6.91
CA PRO A 348 -17.66 -13.59 7.07
C PRO A 348 -17.44 -14.99 7.65
N ASN A 349 -16.23 -15.54 7.51
CA ASN A 349 -15.89 -16.89 7.92
C ASN A 349 -14.41 -16.96 8.32
N LEU A 350 -14.14 -16.77 9.61
CA LEU A 350 -12.80 -16.79 10.18
C LEU A 350 -12.78 -17.84 11.29
N GLY A 351 -12.10 -18.96 11.06
CA GLY A 351 -12.00 -20.01 12.06
C GLY A 351 -11.00 -19.63 13.15
N ALA A 352 -11.37 -19.78 14.42
CA ALA A 352 -10.52 -19.47 15.56
C ALA A 352 -10.72 -20.49 16.69
N TYR A 353 -9.63 -21.12 17.15
CA TYR A 353 -9.64 -22.05 18.29
C TYR A 353 -10.77 -23.11 18.27
N GLY A 354 -11.02 -23.70 17.10
CA GLY A 354 -12.06 -24.73 16.90
C GLY A 354 -13.48 -24.20 16.70
N GLY A 355 -13.70 -22.88 16.81
CA GLY A 355 -14.96 -22.21 16.52
C GLY A 355 -14.90 -21.33 15.28
N GLN A 356 -15.96 -20.56 15.08
CA GLN A 356 -16.12 -19.62 13.97
C GLN A 356 -16.32 -18.20 14.47
N VAL A 357 -15.72 -17.25 13.76
CA VAL A 357 -15.85 -15.82 13.97
C VAL A 357 -16.34 -15.20 12.67
N SER A 358 -17.36 -14.36 12.77
CA SER A 358 -17.81 -13.53 11.66
C SER A 358 -17.97 -12.09 12.10
N GLY A 359 -17.89 -11.14 11.17
CA GLY A 359 -18.07 -9.74 11.50
C GLY A 359 -17.65 -8.74 10.43
N GLN A 360 -17.70 -7.48 10.82
CA GLN A 360 -17.33 -6.33 10.01
C GLN A 360 -16.69 -5.25 10.88
N LEU A 361 -15.59 -4.70 10.38
CA LEU A 361 -14.93 -3.50 10.87
C LEU A 361 -15.15 -2.37 9.85
N ILE A 362 -15.60 -1.21 10.32
CA ILE A 362 -15.70 0.02 9.53
C ILE A 362 -14.77 1.05 10.15
N VAL A 363 -13.95 1.68 9.31
CA VAL A 363 -13.09 2.81 9.67
C VAL A 363 -13.42 3.97 8.74
N ASP A 364 -14.03 5.01 9.28
CA ASP A 364 -14.33 6.24 8.55
C ASP A 364 -13.27 7.29 8.87
N ALA A 365 -12.37 7.50 7.92
CA ALA A 365 -11.34 8.53 7.93
C ALA A 365 -11.64 9.64 6.89
N SER A 366 -12.90 9.76 6.45
CA SER A 366 -13.31 10.81 5.51
C SER A 366 -13.26 12.22 6.12
N ARG A 367 -13.23 12.29 7.46
CA ARG A 367 -13.15 13.51 8.28
C ARG A 367 -11.87 13.50 9.13
N GLY A 368 -11.54 14.65 9.74
CA GLY A 368 -10.31 14.80 10.53
C GLY A 368 -10.22 13.99 11.82
N GLU A 369 -11.34 13.48 12.35
CA GLU A 369 -11.36 12.56 13.49
C GLU A 369 -11.91 11.19 13.05
N PRO A 370 -11.09 10.13 13.01
CA PRO A 370 -11.52 8.83 12.55
C PRO A 370 -12.56 8.19 13.47
N ILE A 371 -13.58 7.56 12.86
CA ILE A 371 -14.61 6.80 13.56
C ILE A 371 -14.43 5.31 13.25
N TYR A 372 -14.55 4.48 14.28
CA TYR A 372 -14.41 3.03 14.21
C TYR A 372 -15.72 2.37 14.64
N ALA A 373 -16.14 1.34 13.93
CA ALA A 373 -17.25 0.49 14.32
C ALA A 373 -16.91 -0.97 14.06
N LEU A 374 -17.07 -1.82 15.08
CA LEU A 374 -16.84 -3.25 15.00
C LEU A 374 -18.10 -3.99 15.41
N THR A 375 -18.56 -4.87 14.53
CA THR A 375 -19.60 -5.88 14.83
C THR A 375 -19.02 -7.26 14.61
N SER A 376 -19.12 -8.15 15.59
CA SER A 376 -18.62 -9.52 15.45
C SER A 376 -19.46 -10.52 16.23
N ASP A 377 -19.67 -11.69 15.63
CA ASP A 377 -20.28 -12.85 16.25
C ASP A 377 -19.23 -13.97 16.35
N LEU A 378 -19.13 -14.58 17.54
CA LEU A 378 -18.30 -15.74 17.81
C LEU A 378 -19.21 -16.91 18.15
N VAL A 379 -18.93 -18.07 17.58
CA VAL A 379 -19.70 -19.30 17.82
C VAL A 379 -18.75 -20.47 18.06
N GLY A 380 -18.82 -21.05 19.26
CA GLY A 380 -18.09 -22.28 19.60
C GLY A 380 -16.59 -22.11 19.73
N VAL A 381 -16.09 -20.88 19.90
CA VAL A 381 -14.65 -20.60 20.04
C VAL A 381 -14.18 -21.06 21.41
N ARG A 382 -13.04 -21.77 21.50
CA ARG A 382 -12.53 -22.16 22.84
C ARG A 382 -12.03 -20.94 23.60
N ALA A 383 -12.62 -20.69 24.77
CA ALA A 383 -12.39 -19.49 25.57
C ALA A 383 -10.96 -19.39 26.09
N LEU A 384 -10.40 -20.46 26.65
CA LEU A 384 -9.07 -20.41 27.29
C LEU A 384 -7.95 -19.93 26.35
N PRO A 385 -7.70 -20.56 25.17
CA PRO A 385 -6.62 -20.10 24.31
C PRO A 385 -6.88 -18.70 23.73
N LEU A 386 -8.15 -18.32 23.53
CA LEU A 386 -8.52 -16.97 23.12
C LEU A 386 -8.20 -15.93 24.20
N LEU A 387 -8.63 -16.17 25.45
CA LEU A 387 -8.45 -15.24 26.56
C LEU A 387 -6.98 -15.15 26.99
N GLN A 388 -6.25 -16.27 26.91
CA GLN A 388 -4.82 -16.30 27.16
C GLN A 388 -4.05 -15.49 26.10
N SER A 389 -4.37 -15.67 24.81
CA SER A 389 -3.71 -14.91 23.73
C SER A 389 -4.07 -13.43 23.71
N ALA A 390 -5.32 -13.08 24.02
CA ALA A 390 -5.81 -11.70 23.91
C ALA A 390 -5.57 -10.85 25.17
N ALA A 391 -5.64 -11.44 26.37
CA ALA A 391 -5.69 -10.71 27.62
C ALA A 391 -4.86 -11.34 28.76
N ASP A 392 -4.04 -12.36 28.47
CA ASP A 392 -3.27 -13.12 29.47
C ASP A 392 -4.15 -13.66 30.61
N PHE A 393 -5.38 -14.06 30.26
CA PHE A 393 -6.37 -14.54 31.22
C PHE A 393 -6.60 -16.04 31.04
N ASP A 394 -6.26 -16.82 32.07
CA ASP A 394 -6.21 -18.29 32.04
C ASP A 394 -7.22 -18.98 32.98
N LYS A 395 -8.06 -18.20 33.68
CA LYS A 395 -8.99 -18.73 34.70
C LYS A 395 -10.30 -19.28 34.15
N LEU A 396 -10.63 -19.06 32.88
CA LEU A 396 -11.91 -19.47 32.30
C LEU A 396 -11.71 -20.29 31.04
N ASP A 397 -12.34 -21.45 31.00
CA ASP A 397 -12.32 -22.34 29.86
C ASP A 397 -13.75 -22.81 29.50
N GLY A 398 -14.01 -23.09 28.23
CA GLY A 398 -15.35 -23.44 27.73
C GLY A 398 -15.56 -23.07 26.27
N LYS A 399 -16.72 -23.41 25.72
CA LYS A 399 -17.16 -22.96 24.38
C LYS A 399 -17.78 -21.56 24.51
N LEU A 400 -17.13 -20.57 23.92
CA LEU A 400 -17.60 -19.19 23.88
C LEU A 400 -18.53 -18.96 22.69
N GLN A 401 -19.68 -18.36 22.99
CA GLN A 401 -20.50 -17.64 22.03
C GLN A 401 -20.51 -16.17 22.46
N ALA A 402 -20.21 -15.26 21.54
CA ALA A 402 -20.21 -13.84 21.86
C ALA A 402 -20.81 -13.01 20.73
N LYS A 403 -21.48 -11.92 21.10
CA LYS A 403 -21.91 -10.87 20.18
C LYS A 403 -21.31 -9.56 20.61
N ILE A 404 -20.53 -8.95 19.73
CA ILE A 404 -19.78 -7.72 19.99
C ILE A 404 -20.33 -6.65 19.06
N GLY A 405 -20.75 -5.52 19.62
CA GLY A 405 -21.14 -4.33 18.87
C GLY A 405 -20.57 -3.10 19.55
N VAL A 406 -19.44 -2.62 19.05
CA VAL A 406 -18.71 -1.49 19.66
C VAL A 406 -18.39 -0.41 18.63
N ARG A 407 -18.34 0.83 19.11
CA ARG A 407 -17.95 2.01 18.33
C ARG A 407 -16.97 2.84 19.12
N SER A 408 -16.12 3.57 18.42
CA SER A 408 -15.18 4.52 19.01
C SER A 408 -14.78 5.61 18.03
N ASN A 409 -14.08 6.62 18.52
CA ASN A 409 -13.49 7.70 17.74
C ASN A 409 -12.13 8.11 18.34
N GLY A 410 -11.22 8.54 17.47
CA GLY A 410 -9.94 9.09 17.89
C GLY A 410 -8.78 8.71 16.97
N ASN A 411 -7.69 9.47 17.05
CA ASN A 411 -6.51 9.30 16.19
C ASN A 411 -5.34 8.58 16.90
N SER A 412 -5.57 7.90 18.02
CA SER A 412 -4.55 7.15 18.77
C SER A 412 -5.17 5.94 19.46
N GLN A 413 -4.34 4.94 19.78
CA GLN A 413 -4.82 3.73 20.49
C GLN A 413 -5.51 4.09 21.80
N ARG A 414 -4.94 5.02 22.59
CA ARG A 414 -5.56 5.46 23.83
C ARG A 414 -6.92 6.10 23.58
N ALA A 415 -7.05 7.00 22.61
CA ALA A 415 -8.32 7.66 22.32
C ALA A 415 -9.39 6.64 21.90
N ILE A 416 -9.03 5.69 21.03
CA ILE A 416 -9.92 4.61 20.60
C ILE A 416 -10.41 3.80 21.81
N MET A 417 -9.52 3.46 22.74
CA MET A 417 -9.89 2.65 23.89
C MET A 417 -10.67 3.45 24.94
N SER A 418 -10.31 4.71 25.19
CA SER A 418 -11.00 5.58 26.15
C SER A 418 -12.38 6.05 25.68
N ASN A 419 -12.62 6.08 24.37
CA ASN A 419 -13.90 6.49 23.78
C ASN A 419 -14.76 5.29 23.35
N LEU A 420 -14.29 4.06 23.60
CA LEU A 420 -15.01 2.85 23.25
C LEU A 420 -16.37 2.82 23.95
N GLY A 421 -17.42 2.55 23.18
CA GLY A 421 -18.77 2.39 23.69
C GLY A 421 -19.54 1.33 22.91
N GLY A 422 -20.49 0.67 23.57
CA GLY A 422 -21.32 -0.35 22.94
C GLY A 422 -21.74 -1.47 23.87
N THR A 423 -22.01 -2.63 23.29
CA THR A 423 -22.50 -3.79 24.02
C THR A 423 -21.73 -5.04 23.63
N VAL A 424 -21.45 -5.88 24.62
CA VAL A 424 -20.87 -7.22 24.42
C VAL A 424 -21.75 -8.21 25.15
N PHE A 425 -22.22 -9.23 24.47
CA PHE A 425 -22.85 -10.40 25.08
C PHE A 425 -21.87 -11.56 25.02
N ALA A 426 -21.69 -12.28 26.12
CA ALA A 426 -20.87 -13.48 26.18
C ALA A 426 -21.62 -14.61 26.87
N ASN A 427 -21.52 -15.80 26.30
CA ASN A 427 -22.11 -17.03 26.81
C ASN A 427 -21.08 -18.16 26.69
N PHE A 428 -20.65 -18.69 27.83
CA PHE A 428 -19.73 -19.81 27.94
C PHE A 428 -20.54 -21.06 28.25
N GLN A 429 -20.28 -22.14 27.53
CA GLN A 429 -20.95 -23.43 27.71
C GLN A 429 -19.93 -24.54 27.88
N ASP A 430 -20.29 -25.59 28.63
CA ASP A 430 -19.47 -26.79 28.82
C ASP A 430 -18.02 -26.44 29.25
N GLY A 431 -17.91 -25.65 30.31
CA GLY A 431 -16.70 -24.97 30.73
C GLY A 431 -16.17 -25.38 32.10
N THR A 432 -15.06 -24.76 32.49
CA THR A 432 -14.50 -24.85 33.83
C THR A 432 -13.94 -23.49 34.26
N ILE A 433 -14.11 -23.17 35.54
CA ILE A 433 -13.43 -22.05 36.19
C ILE A 433 -12.21 -22.64 36.89
N ARG A 434 -11.02 -22.21 36.47
CA ARG A 434 -9.73 -22.65 37.04
C ARG A 434 -9.31 -21.74 38.19
N GLY A 435 -8.62 -22.33 39.17
CA GLY A 435 -8.20 -21.66 40.41
C GLY A 435 -9.31 -21.53 41.46
N LEU A 436 -10.49 -22.10 41.23
CA LEU A 436 -11.62 -22.04 42.16
C LEU A 436 -12.27 -23.42 42.27
N ASN A 437 -12.42 -23.98 43.48
CA ASN A 437 -13.23 -25.17 43.72
C ASN A 437 -14.41 -24.84 44.64
N VAL A 438 -15.53 -24.40 44.05
CA VAL A 438 -16.74 -24.00 44.78
C VAL A 438 -17.30 -25.15 45.63
N ALA A 439 -17.24 -26.39 45.13
CA ALA A 439 -17.69 -27.57 45.87
C ALA A 439 -16.84 -27.85 47.13
N ARG A 440 -15.54 -27.51 47.09
CA ARG A 440 -14.65 -27.55 48.26
C ARG A 440 -14.92 -26.37 49.18
N MET A 441 -15.17 -25.17 48.66
CA MET A 441 -15.53 -24.00 49.46
C MET A 441 -16.78 -24.26 50.31
N ILE A 442 -17.85 -24.79 49.72
CA ILE A 442 -19.08 -25.13 50.45
C ILE A 442 -18.80 -26.17 51.56
N ARG A 443 -17.98 -27.18 51.28
CA ARG A 443 -17.56 -28.19 52.28
C ARG A 443 -16.66 -27.63 53.37
N SER A 444 -15.79 -26.66 53.06
CA SER A 444 -14.92 -26.01 54.05
C SER A 444 -15.70 -25.08 54.98
N LEU A 445 -16.77 -24.44 54.48
CA LEU A 445 -17.69 -23.64 55.29
C LEU A 445 -18.47 -24.49 56.30
N THR A 446 -18.78 -25.75 55.97
CA THR A 446 -19.48 -26.66 56.89
C THR A 446 -18.56 -27.42 57.85
N SER A 447 -17.24 -27.50 57.58
CA SER A 447 -16.29 -28.28 58.39
C SER A 447 -15.38 -27.44 59.30
N GLY A 448 -15.43 -26.11 59.23
CA GLY A 448 -14.82 -25.18 60.19
C GLY A 448 -13.79 -24.23 59.57
N PRO A 449 -13.81 -22.91 59.88
CA PRO A 449 -13.08 -21.86 59.16
C PRO A 449 -11.56 -21.77 59.46
N LEU A 450 -10.96 -22.80 60.06
CA LEU A 450 -9.62 -22.73 60.66
C LEU A 450 -8.43 -22.89 59.69
N SER A 451 -8.64 -23.29 58.42
CA SER A 451 -7.58 -23.22 57.40
C SER A 451 -7.97 -22.19 56.36
N GLY A 452 -7.26 -21.06 56.33
CA GLY A 452 -7.51 -19.95 55.43
C GLY A 452 -7.63 -20.37 53.95
N TRP A 453 -8.41 -19.59 53.21
CA TRP A 453 -8.65 -19.75 51.78
C TRP A 453 -7.33 -19.90 50.99
N GLN A 454 -6.95 -21.12 50.65
CA GLN A 454 -5.77 -21.39 49.83
C GLN A 454 -6.20 -21.56 48.37
N GLU A 455 -6.11 -20.48 47.60
CA GLU A 455 -6.25 -20.51 46.14
C GLU A 455 -5.11 -21.36 45.57
N THR A 456 -5.41 -22.59 45.15
CA THR A 456 -4.42 -23.53 44.61
C THR A 456 -4.67 -23.68 43.10
N ARG A 457 -3.63 -23.55 42.26
CA ARG A 457 -3.77 -23.59 40.79
C ARG A 457 -4.39 -24.87 40.22
N GLU A 458 -4.45 -25.94 41.00
CA GLU A 458 -5.00 -27.25 40.61
C GLU A 458 -6.52 -27.37 40.85
N GLU A 459 -7.15 -26.38 41.47
CA GLU A 459 -8.58 -26.39 41.75
C GLU A 459 -9.40 -25.90 40.55
N ALA A 460 -10.44 -26.65 40.17
CA ALA A 460 -11.38 -26.26 39.12
C ALA A 460 -12.82 -26.51 39.54
N THR A 461 -13.73 -25.68 39.03
CA THR A 461 -15.19 -25.82 39.18
C THR A 461 -15.80 -26.01 37.81
N ASP A 462 -16.57 -27.09 37.65
CA ASP A 462 -17.32 -27.34 36.42
C ASP A 462 -18.42 -26.29 36.23
N LEU A 463 -18.58 -25.84 34.98
CA LEU A 463 -19.52 -24.81 34.59
C LEU A 463 -20.40 -25.34 33.45
N SER A 464 -21.70 -25.49 33.69
CA SER A 464 -22.66 -25.81 32.62
C SER A 464 -22.82 -24.62 31.68
N GLN A 465 -23.08 -23.43 32.23
CA GLN A 465 -23.26 -22.20 31.49
C GLN A 465 -22.86 -20.98 32.31
N LEU A 466 -22.14 -20.03 31.71
CA LEU A 466 -21.93 -18.68 32.27
C LEU A 466 -22.34 -17.67 31.21
N SER A 467 -23.31 -16.80 31.49
CA SER A 467 -23.67 -15.71 30.57
C SER A 467 -23.61 -14.36 31.25
N ALA A 468 -23.25 -13.34 30.46
CA ALA A 468 -23.21 -11.96 30.91
C ALA A 468 -23.37 -11.00 29.72
N SER A 469 -24.05 -9.88 29.97
CA SER A 469 -24.09 -8.75 29.05
C SER A 469 -23.27 -7.60 29.66
N PHE A 470 -22.38 -7.06 28.86
CA PHE A 470 -21.54 -5.93 29.21
C PHE A 470 -21.98 -4.71 28.43
N ARG A 471 -22.22 -3.62 29.15
CA ARG A 471 -22.33 -2.28 28.59
C ARG A 471 -20.96 -1.63 28.69
N VAL A 472 -20.43 -1.20 27.55
CA VAL A 472 -19.16 -0.49 27.46
C VAL A 472 -19.44 1.00 27.33
N GLU A 473 -18.90 1.80 28.25
CA GLU A 473 -18.95 3.26 28.19
C GLU A 473 -17.58 3.84 28.56
N ARG A 474 -17.06 4.71 27.69
CA ARG A 474 -15.76 5.38 27.88
C ARG A 474 -14.62 4.40 28.18
N GLY A 475 -14.60 3.27 27.47
CA GLY A 475 -13.61 2.20 27.64
C GLY A 475 -13.81 1.31 28.88
N GLN A 476 -14.86 1.52 29.67
CA GLN A 476 -15.15 0.70 30.85
C GLN A 476 -16.34 -0.22 30.57
N ALA A 477 -16.15 -1.52 30.78
CA ALA A 477 -17.21 -2.51 30.65
C ALA A 477 -17.84 -2.80 32.01
N THR A 478 -19.16 -2.66 32.11
CA THR A 478 -19.94 -2.99 33.31
C THR A 478 -21.00 -4.04 32.98
N THR A 479 -21.20 -5.01 33.86
CA THR A 479 -22.27 -6.01 33.79
C THR A 479 -23.01 -6.06 35.12
N ASN A 480 -24.33 -6.26 35.06
CA ASN A 480 -25.18 -6.43 36.23
C ASN A 480 -26.02 -7.73 36.14
N ASP A 481 -25.80 -8.54 35.10
CA ASP A 481 -26.66 -9.65 34.70
C ASP A 481 -25.90 -10.97 34.54
N LEU A 482 -24.86 -11.16 35.37
CA LEU A 482 -24.08 -12.39 35.40
C LEU A 482 -24.94 -13.57 35.89
N ASN A 483 -25.03 -14.61 35.08
CA ASN A 483 -25.76 -15.85 35.37
C ASN A 483 -24.82 -17.05 35.25
N LEU A 484 -24.88 -17.96 36.22
CA LEU A 484 -23.92 -19.06 36.42
C LEU A 484 -24.63 -20.35 36.83
#